data_AF-A0A7V5FHJ6-F1
#
_entry.id   AF-A0A7V5FHJ6-F1
#
_cell.length_a   1.000
_cell.length_b   1.000
_cell.length_c   1.000
_cell.angle_alpha   90.00
_cell.angle_beta   90.00
_cell.angle_gamma   90.00
#
_symmetry.space_group_name_H-M   'P 1'
#
loop_
_entity.id
_entity.type
_entity.pdbx_description
1 polymer ?
#
loop_
_entity_poly.entity_id
_entity_poly.type
_entity_poly.pdbx_seq_one_letter_code
_entity_poly.pdbx_strand_id
1 'polypeptide(L)'
;MKYSAETFGLFCASVLSGVIGQLAVKNASRSFPSVHSIVQDPLELLTFLKNLYLWIWIVFASLSAVTWIGVVKQVPLSLAYPVTMTVSFLLVIVASNFLFGEHLTTIQWVGIVSMVIGVWLAVS
;
A
#
# COMPACT_ATOMS: atom_id res chain seq x y z
N MET A 1 -20.16 -11.01 18.17
CA MET A 1 -19.61 -9.89 17.36
C MET A 1 -18.34 -9.42 18.06
N LYS A 2 -17.15 -9.87 17.64
CA LYS A 2 -15.91 -9.70 18.43
C LYS A 2 -15.17 -8.37 18.19
N TYR A 3 -15.60 -7.55 17.22
CA TYR A 3 -14.98 -6.27 16.87
C TYR A 3 -16.06 -5.20 16.59
N SER A 4 -15.76 -3.94 16.91
CA SER A 4 -16.73 -2.83 16.80
C SER A 4 -16.79 -2.27 15.37
N ALA A 5 -17.86 -1.54 15.04
CA ALA A 5 -17.97 -0.84 13.75
C ALA A 5 -16.83 0.16 13.52
N GLU A 6 -16.27 0.71 14.60
CA GLU A 6 -15.12 1.60 14.57
C GLU A 6 -13.85 0.88 14.07
N THR A 7 -13.59 -0.36 14.54
CA THR A 7 -12.45 -1.16 14.08
C THR A 7 -12.50 -1.36 12.56
N PHE A 8 -13.69 -1.65 12.04
CA PHE A 8 -13.90 -1.83 10.61
C PHE A 8 -13.66 -0.53 9.83
N GLY A 9 -14.17 0.60 10.34
CA GLY A 9 -13.91 1.92 9.77
C GLY A 9 -12.41 2.25 9.69
N LEU A 10 -11.66 1.98 10.76
CA LEU A 10 -10.20 2.16 10.81
C LEU A 10 -9.48 1.25 9.83
N PHE A 11 -9.91 0.00 9.69
CA PHE A 11 -9.37 -0.94 8.72
C PHE A 11 -9.57 -0.43 7.28
N CYS A 12 -10.81 -0.06 6.92
CA CYS A 12 -11.09 0.48 5.59
C CYS A 12 -10.29 1.75 5.30
N ALA A 13 -10.21 2.68 6.26
CA ALA A 13 -9.44 3.90 6.11
C ALA A 13 -7.94 3.60 5.92
N SER A 14 -7.38 2.67 6.70
CA SER A 14 -5.98 2.25 6.60
C SER A 14 -5.65 1.63 5.24
N VAL A 15 -6.50 0.71 4.76
CA VAL A 15 -6.33 0.06 3.46
C VAL A 15 -6.44 1.08 2.33
N LEU A 16 -7.52 1.88 2.29
CA LEU A 16 -7.76 2.82 1.20
C LEU A 16 -6.67 3.89 1.12
N SER A 17 -6.28 4.46 2.28
CA SER A 17 -5.19 5.44 2.31
C SER A 17 -3.85 4.81 1.91
N GLY A 18 -3.58 3.58 2.35
CA GLY A 18 -2.38 2.83 1.94
C GLY A 18 -2.33 2.59 0.44
N VAL A 19 -3.45 2.16 -0.18
CA VAL A 19 -3.56 1.94 -1.62
C VAL A 19 -3.32 3.24 -2.40
N ILE A 20 -3.96 4.35 -2.00
CA ILE A 20 -3.75 5.66 -2.63
C ILE A 20 -2.27 6.07 -2.53
N GLY A 21 -1.66 5.87 -1.36
CA GLY A 21 -0.24 6.14 -1.16
C GLY A 21 0.65 5.33 -2.10
N GLN A 22 0.41 4.03 -2.23
CA GLN A 22 1.18 3.14 -3.12
C GLN A 22 1.07 3.53 -4.60
N LEU A 23 -0.13 3.91 -5.05
CA LEU A 23 -0.33 4.40 -6.41
C LEU A 23 0.38 5.74 -6.65
N ALA A 24 0.44 6.62 -5.65
CA ALA A 24 1.21 7.85 -5.71
C ALA A 24 2.72 7.58 -5.79
N VAL A 25 3.25 6.59 -5.06
CA VAL A 25 4.67 6.17 -5.16
C VAL A 25 5.03 5.78 -6.57
N LYS A 26 4.18 4.99 -7.25
CA LYS A 26 4.41 4.56 -8.63
C LYS A 26 4.57 5.75 -9.59
N ASN A 27 3.86 6.84 -9.34
CA ASN A 27 4.00 8.07 -10.11
C ASN A 27 5.22 8.90 -9.67
N ALA A 28 5.47 9.01 -8.36
CA ALA A 28 6.62 9.71 -7.82
C ALA A 28 7.94 9.10 -8.33
N SER A 29 8.02 7.76 -8.38
CA SER A 29 9.22 7.04 -8.80
C SER A 29 9.65 7.33 -10.23
N ARG A 30 8.74 7.83 -11.09
CA ARG A 30 9.08 8.22 -12.48
C ARG A 30 10.01 9.42 -12.55
N SER A 31 9.99 10.28 -11.53
CA SER A 31 10.86 11.45 -11.42
C SER A 31 11.94 11.27 -10.36
N PHE A 32 12.11 10.05 -9.82
CA PHE A 32 13.15 9.78 -8.85
C PHE A 32 14.50 9.74 -9.56
N PRO A 33 15.48 10.55 -9.14
CA PRO A 33 16.79 10.59 -9.78
C PRO A 33 17.54 9.27 -9.56
N SER A 34 18.37 8.90 -10.53
CA SER A 34 19.19 7.70 -10.43
C SER A 34 20.28 7.86 -9.37
N VAL A 35 20.76 6.76 -8.79
CA VAL A 35 21.87 6.84 -7.81
C VAL A 35 23.11 7.51 -8.42
N HIS A 36 23.39 7.24 -9.69
CA HIS A 36 24.52 7.85 -10.39
C HIS A 36 24.36 9.38 -10.54
N SER A 37 23.17 9.86 -10.88
CA SER A 37 22.90 11.30 -11.04
C SER A 37 22.91 12.04 -9.70
N ILE A 38 22.44 11.42 -8.62
CA ILE A 38 22.53 11.97 -7.25
C ILE A 38 23.98 12.15 -6.80
N VAL A 39 24.87 11.20 -7.14
CA VAL A 39 26.30 11.31 -6.79
C VAL A 39 26.98 12.46 -7.54
N GLN A 40 26.53 12.75 -8.76
CA GLN A 40 27.06 13.85 -9.56
C GLN A 40 26.49 15.21 -9.14
N ASP A 41 25.18 15.29 -8.89
CA ASP A 41 24.50 16.48 -8.41
C ASP A 41 23.52 16.15 -7.26
N PRO A 42 23.94 16.34 -5.99
CA PRO A 42 23.08 16.12 -4.83
C PRO A 42 21.82 17.02 -4.81
N LEU A 43 21.80 18.13 -5.56
CA LEU A 43 20.64 19.03 -5.62
C LEU A 43 19.45 18.41 -6.35
N GLU A 44 19.65 17.36 -7.15
CA GLU A 44 18.55 16.60 -7.76
C GLU A 44 17.61 16.02 -6.69
N LEU A 45 18.13 15.67 -5.52
CA LEU A 45 17.34 15.16 -4.41
C LEU A 45 16.42 16.23 -3.81
N LEU A 46 16.88 17.49 -3.75
CA LEU A 46 16.04 18.62 -3.36
C LEU A 46 14.98 18.94 -4.41
N THR A 47 15.29 18.69 -5.68
CA THR A 47 14.33 18.86 -6.78
C THR A 47 13.24 17.79 -6.72
N PHE A 48 13.58 16.56 -6.34
CA PHE A 48 12.61 15.49 -6.10
C PHE A 48 11.62 15.83 -4.98
N LEU A 49 12.04 16.62 -3.96
CA LEU A 49 11.12 17.12 -2.92
C LEU A 49 10.03 18.06 -3.47
N LYS A 50 10.14 18.57 -4.70
CA LYS A 50 9.06 19.35 -5.34
C LYS A 50 8.01 18.47 -6.01
N ASN A 51 8.20 17.16 -6.07
CA ASN A 51 7.26 16.24 -6.70
C ASN A 51 5.97 16.14 -5.87
N LEU A 52 4.85 16.53 -6.48
CA LEU A 52 3.54 16.47 -5.81
C LEU A 52 3.17 15.04 -5.38
N TYR A 53 3.47 14.03 -6.20
CA TYR A 53 3.14 12.65 -5.89
C TYR A 53 3.94 12.09 -4.71
N LEU A 54 5.16 12.60 -4.47
CA LEU A 54 5.93 12.29 -3.27
C LEU A 54 5.16 12.72 -2.02
N TRP A 55 4.65 13.96 -2.01
CA TRP A 55 3.90 14.48 -0.88
C TRP A 55 2.55 13.79 -0.69
N ILE A 56 1.85 13.47 -1.79
CA ILE A 56 0.63 12.66 -1.72
C ILE A 56 0.95 11.32 -1.05
N TRP A 57 2.01 10.63 -1.48
CA TRP A 57 2.42 9.39 -0.84
C TRP A 57 2.69 9.59 0.66
N ILE A 58 3.48 10.59 1.04
CA ILE A 58 3.82 10.85 2.46
C ILE A 58 2.56 11.05 3.31
N VAL A 59 1.63 11.90 2.85
CA VAL A 59 0.39 12.20 3.58
C VAL A 59 -0.47 10.94 3.74
N PHE A 60 -0.68 10.20 2.65
CA PHE A 60 -1.53 9.01 2.67
C PHE A 60 -0.88 7.83 3.40
N ALA A 61 0.44 7.67 3.31
CA ALA A 61 1.18 6.68 4.09
C ALA A 61 1.12 7.00 5.59
N SER A 62 1.23 8.28 5.97
CA SER A 62 1.10 8.71 7.38
C SER A 62 -0.32 8.43 7.90
N LEU A 63 -1.35 8.75 7.11
CA LEU A 63 -2.74 8.46 7.45
C LEU A 63 -2.99 6.94 7.61
N SER A 64 -2.44 6.15 6.70
CA SER A 64 -2.51 4.69 6.75
C SER A 64 -1.84 4.13 8.00
N ALA A 65 -0.68 4.67 8.37
CA ALA A 65 0.04 4.28 9.59
C ALA A 65 -0.75 4.62 10.86
N VAL A 66 -1.32 5.83 10.96
CA VAL A 66 -2.10 6.26 12.14
C VAL A 66 -3.35 5.39 12.32
N THR A 67 -4.10 5.16 11.24
CA THR A 67 -5.29 4.30 11.27
C THR A 67 -4.94 2.84 11.54
N TRP A 68 -3.82 2.35 11.02
CA TRP A 68 -3.30 1.01 11.30
C TRP A 68 -2.97 0.79 12.77
N ILE A 69 -2.34 1.77 13.44
CA ILE A 69 -2.12 1.73 14.89
C ILE A 69 -3.44 1.55 15.64
N GLY A 70 -4.51 2.23 15.17
CA GLY A 70 -5.86 2.06 15.71
C GLY A 70 -6.41 0.64 15.55
N VAL A 71 -6.20 0.00 14.39
CA VAL A 71 -6.61 -1.38 14.14
C VAL A 71 -5.87 -2.36 15.04
N VAL A 72 -4.54 -2.26 15.12
CA VAL A 72 -3.69 -3.19 15.89
C VAL A 72 -3.91 -3.05 17.40
N LYS A 73 -4.39 -1.90 17.89
CA LYS A 73 -4.82 -1.74 19.27
C LYS A 73 -6.04 -2.61 19.63
N GLN A 74 -6.87 -2.96 18.65
CA GLN A 74 -8.15 -3.64 18.86
C GLN A 74 -8.14 -5.09 18.37
N VAL A 75 -7.29 -5.41 17.39
CA VAL A 75 -7.18 -6.73 16.77
C VAL A 75 -5.76 -7.28 16.94
N PRO A 76 -5.57 -8.54 17.34
CA PRO A 76 -4.25 -9.15 17.40
C PRO A 76 -3.52 -9.01 16.06
N LEU A 77 -2.26 -8.58 16.12
CA LEU A 77 -1.44 -8.34 14.93
C LEU A 77 -1.34 -9.57 14.02
N SER A 78 -1.29 -10.77 14.61
CA SER A 78 -1.24 -12.05 13.90
C SER A 78 -2.46 -12.30 12.99
N LEU A 79 -3.61 -11.70 13.31
CA LEU A 79 -4.84 -11.81 12.51
C LEU A 79 -4.98 -10.61 11.56
N ALA A 80 -4.76 -9.40 12.08
CA ALA A 80 -4.97 -8.18 11.32
C ALA A 80 -3.98 -8.03 10.15
N TYR A 81 -2.71 -8.37 10.37
CA TYR A 81 -1.65 -8.10 9.40
C TYR A 81 -1.80 -8.91 8.11
N PRO A 82 -1.98 -10.26 8.15
CA PRO A 82 -2.19 -11.05 6.94
C PRO A 82 -3.38 -10.57 6.11
N VAL A 83 -4.49 -10.24 6.76
CA VAL A 83 -5.72 -9.77 6.07
C VAL A 83 -5.49 -8.41 5.43
N THR A 84 -5.00 -7.43 6.19
CA THR A 84 -4.83 -6.05 5.73
C THR A 84 -3.85 -5.97 4.55
N MET A 85 -2.72 -6.67 4.65
CA MET A 85 -1.72 -6.71 3.58
C MET A 85 -2.26 -7.35 2.31
N THR A 86 -2.99 -8.46 2.43
CA THR A 86 -3.56 -9.16 1.27
C THR A 86 -4.60 -8.30 0.55
N VAL A 87 -5.52 -7.69 1.30
CA VAL A 87 -6.54 -6.81 0.73
C VAL A 87 -5.89 -5.58 0.07
N SER A 88 -4.93 -4.95 0.74
CA SER A 88 -4.22 -3.78 0.20
C SER A 88 -3.48 -4.12 -1.09
N PHE A 89 -2.78 -5.26 -1.11
CA PHE A 89 -2.06 -5.75 -2.28
C PHE A 89 -3.00 -6.03 -3.47
N LEU A 90 -4.11 -6.72 -3.25
CA LEU A 90 -5.12 -6.97 -4.27
C LEU A 90 -5.67 -5.67 -4.86
N LEU A 91 -6.00 -4.71 -4.00
CA LEU A 91 -6.51 -3.41 -4.44
C LEU A 91 -5.47 -2.62 -5.22
N VAL A 92 -4.20 -2.62 -4.79
CA VAL A 92 -3.11 -1.99 -5.55
C VAL A 92 -2.97 -2.62 -6.91
N ILE A 93 -2.99 -3.95 -7.02
CA ILE A 93 -2.91 -4.64 -8.32
C ILE A 93 -4.06 -4.24 -9.23
N VAL A 94 -5.29 -4.32 -8.72
CA VAL A 94 -6.48 -4.02 -9.51
C VAL A 94 -6.44 -2.56 -9.97
N ALA A 95 -6.15 -1.64 -9.05
CA ALA A 95 -6.03 -0.22 -9.38
C ALA A 95 -4.88 0.05 -10.35
N SER A 96 -3.73 -0.62 -10.21
CA SER A 96 -2.59 -0.47 -11.13
C SER A 96 -2.89 -0.99 -12.52
N ASN A 97 -3.64 -2.09 -12.66
CA ASN A 97 -4.08 -2.58 -13.96
C ASN A 97 -5.00 -1.55 -14.65
N PHE A 98 -5.92 -0.92 -13.91
CA PHE A 98 -6.81 0.11 -14.46
C PHE A 98 -6.12 1.45 -14.75
N LEU A 99 -5.22 1.92 -13.87
CA LEU A 99 -4.60 3.24 -13.96
C LEU A 99 -3.32 3.28 -14.79
N PHE A 100 -2.54 2.20 -14.76
CA PHE A 100 -1.23 2.13 -15.41
C PHE A 100 -1.18 1.12 -16.57
N GLY A 101 -2.26 0.35 -16.80
CA GLY A 101 -2.30 -0.66 -17.85
C GLY A 101 -1.39 -1.87 -17.56
N GLU A 102 -1.01 -2.08 -16.31
CA GLU A 102 -0.15 -3.20 -15.92
C GLU A 102 -0.96 -4.50 -15.89
N HIS A 103 -0.79 -5.32 -16.93
CA HIS A 103 -1.44 -6.62 -17.02
C HIS A 103 -0.65 -7.71 -16.29
N LEU A 104 -1.33 -8.45 -15.43
CA LEU A 104 -0.79 -9.63 -14.79
C LEU A 104 -0.97 -10.86 -15.67
N THR A 105 0.06 -11.69 -15.69
CA THR A 105 0.05 -13.02 -16.31
C THR A 105 -0.85 -13.99 -15.53
N THR A 106 -1.31 -15.05 -16.21
CA THR A 106 -2.11 -16.12 -15.58
C THR A 106 -1.41 -16.76 -14.38
N ILE A 107 -0.09 -16.93 -14.44
CA ILE A 107 0.71 -17.50 -13.33
C ILE A 107 0.70 -16.58 -12.11
N GLN A 108 0.79 -15.27 -12.31
CA GLN A 108 0.70 -14.30 -11.21
C GLN A 108 -0.68 -14.36 -10.54
N TRP A 109 -1.75 -14.51 -11.31
CA TRP A 109 -3.10 -14.73 -10.75
C TRP A 109 -3.20 -16.00 -9.90
N VAL A 110 -2.60 -17.11 -10.33
CA VAL A 110 -2.54 -18.35 -9.52
C VAL A 110 -1.80 -18.11 -8.20
N GLY A 111 -0.68 -17.38 -8.24
CA GLY A 111 0.05 -16.98 -7.04
C GLY A 111 -0.80 -16.13 -6.08
N ILE A 112 -1.54 -15.16 -6.62
CA ILE A 112 -2.47 -14.32 -5.86
C ILE A 112 -3.55 -15.14 -5.17
N VAL A 113 -4.21 -16.07 -5.89
CA VAL A 113 -5.22 -16.96 -5.30
C VAL A 113 -4.60 -17.82 -4.18
N SER A 114 -3.37 -18.30 -4.40
CA SER A 114 -2.64 -19.08 -3.38
C SER A 114 -2.34 -18.25 -2.12
N MET A 115 -1.99 -16.97 -2.25
CA MET A 115 -1.82 -16.06 -1.11
C MET A 115 -3.14 -15.87 -0.34
N VAL A 116 -4.26 -15.68 -1.05
CA VAL A 116 -5.58 -15.52 -0.42
C VAL A 116 -5.96 -16.77 0.36
N ILE A 117 -5.74 -17.96 -0.20
CA ILE A 117 -5.98 -19.24 0.48
C ILE A 117 -5.09 -19.36 1.73
N GLY A 118 -3.79 -19.06 1.59
CA GLY A 118 -2.86 -19.12 2.72
C GLY A 118 -3.24 -18.19 3.87
N VAL A 119 -3.71 -16.99 3.56
CA VAL A 119 -4.19 -16.02 4.57
C VAL A 119 -5.48 -16.48 5.21
N TRP A 120 -6.40 -17.05 4.43
CA TRP A 120 -7.63 -17.64 4.97
C TRP A 120 -7.32 -18.76 5.97
N LEU A 121 -6.40 -19.68 5.63
CA LEU A 121 -5.95 -20.74 6.53
C LEU A 121 -5.24 -20.22 7.78
N ALA A 122 -4.50 -19.11 7.67
CA ALA A 122 -3.79 -18.53 8.81
C ALA A 122 -4.72 -17.84 9.83
N VAL A 123 -5.93 -17.45 9.40
CA VAL A 123 -6.88 -16.64 10.16
C VAL A 123 -8.12 -17.44 10.60
N SER A 124 -8.38 -18.59 9.96
CA SER A 124 -9.44 -19.56 10.31
C SER A 124 -9.17 -20.27 11.63
#